data_AF-A0AAU2TJZ1-F1
#
_entry.id   AF-A0AAU2TJZ1-F1
#
_cell.length_a   1.000
_cell.length_b   1.000
_cell.length_c   1.000
_cell.angle_alpha   90.00
_cell.angle_beta   90.00
_cell.angle_gamma   90.00
#
_symmetry.space_group_name_H-M   'P 1'
#
loop_
_entity.id
_entity.type
_entity.pdbx_description
1 polymer ?
#
loop_
_entity_poly.entity_id
_entity_poly.type
_entity_poly.pdbx_seq_one_letter_code
_entity_poly.pdbx_strand_id
1 'polypeptide(L)'
;MRIRTTAAALCAAVLVAGCGGGGGGDSDAKATDSAAAQGSSSGSGSGSGSASAAAPEAPAEPLDEAQLKSAALVAGDVDGYQITDFPVKPDGDSTARPADCQPLENMRTASPDPGPKAFVGLLAFGGAGPTAGSATTIGLMAYDGSDAEGILDGLRTALKKCTAYEGGVPARTTAKAAAAPDAGDEAVAFGLETQGDSADAFVVVRSGATVVLFYTAAGTGSAAEVPAELVTAQIRKLGA
;
A
#
# COMPACT_ATOMS: atom_id res chain seq x y z
N MET A 1 45.31 22.12 -6.04
CA MET A 1 45.86 22.07 -4.66
C MET A 1 45.85 20.61 -4.22
N ARG A 2 46.82 20.12 -3.43
CA ARG A 2 46.98 18.68 -3.17
C ARG A 2 46.11 18.20 -1.99
N ILE A 3 45.13 17.33 -2.26
CA ILE A 3 44.37 16.61 -1.23
C ILE A 3 45.22 15.42 -0.77
N ARG A 4 45.30 15.18 0.55
CA ARG A 4 45.98 14.02 1.14
C ARG A 4 44.95 13.00 1.59
N THR A 5 44.86 11.88 0.90
CA THR A 5 44.20 10.68 1.42
C THR A 5 45.01 10.09 2.58
N THR A 6 44.33 9.63 3.62
CA THR A 6 44.91 8.78 4.66
C THR A 6 43.99 7.58 4.85
N ALA A 7 44.55 6.38 4.73
CA ALA A 7 43.85 5.14 5.00
C ALA A 7 44.34 4.56 6.33
N ALA A 8 43.44 3.98 7.10
CA ALA A 8 43.76 3.24 8.31
C ALA A 8 42.99 1.91 8.26
N ALA A 9 43.70 0.83 7.97
CA ALA A 9 43.20 -0.53 8.12
C ALA A 9 43.73 -1.10 9.43
N LEU A 10 42.89 -1.81 10.17
CA LEU A 10 43.30 -2.71 11.26
C LEU A 10 42.24 -3.81 11.43
N CYS A 11 42.70 -5.04 11.58
CA CYS A 11 41.84 -6.22 11.67
C CYS A 11 41.71 -6.70 13.12
N ALA A 12 40.53 -7.22 13.48
CA ALA A 12 40.36 -8.14 14.59
C ALA A 12 39.28 -9.16 14.23
N ALA A 13 39.61 -10.44 14.22
CA ALA A 13 38.65 -11.53 14.05
C ALA A 13 38.47 -12.25 15.39
N VAL A 14 37.22 -12.59 15.73
CA VAL A 14 36.91 -13.49 16.84
C VAL A 14 35.93 -14.53 16.34
N LEU A 15 36.38 -15.80 16.32
CA LEU A 15 35.53 -16.96 16.09
C LEU A 15 34.94 -17.39 17.44
N VAL A 16 33.64 -17.62 17.49
CA VAL A 16 32.98 -18.33 18.60
C VAL A 16 32.26 -19.54 18.02
N ALA A 17 32.52 -20.72 18.58
CA ALA A 17 31.92 -21.98 18.15
C ALA A 17 31.10 -22.61 19.29
N GLY A 18 29.90 -23.09 18.94
CA GLY A 18 29.03 -23.95 19.73
C GLY A 18 28.05 -24.60 18.73
N CYS A 19 28.01 -25.92 18.56
CA CYS A 19 27.53 -26.94 19.50
C CYS A 19 26.00 -26.84 19.73
N GLY A 20 25.18 -27.85 19.41
CA GLY A 20 25.48 -29.11 18.71
C GLY A 20 24.48 -30.24 19.03
N GLY A 21 23.91 -30.88 18.00
CA GLY A 21 22.95 -31.98 18.13
C GLY A 21 21.53 -31.56 18.57
N GLY A 22 20.48 -32.36 18.37
CA GLY A 22 20.39 -33.62 17.62
C GLY A 22 19.56 -34.69 18.35
N GLY A 23 18.60 -35.30 17.65
CA GLY A 23 17.77 -36.41 18.17
C GLY A 23 16.26 -36.13 18.12
N GLY A 24 15.47 -37.16 17.82
CA GLY A 24 14.00 -37.13 17.80
C GLY A 24 13.38 -38.19 18.73
N GLY A 25 12.07 -38.41 18.60
CA GLY A 25 11.23 -39.18 19.53
C GLY A 25 9.93 -38.40 19.74
N ASP A 26 8.89 -38.52 18.91
CA ASP A 26 8.02 -39.69 18.61
C ASP A 26 6.92 -39.88 19.69
N SER A 27 5.94 -40.73 19.39
CA SER A 27 4.53 -40.59 19.74
C SER A 27 4.13 -41.16 21.10
N ASP A 28 3.11 -40.56 21.74
CA ASP A 28 1.97 -41.20 22.44
C ASP A 28 1.28 -40.22 23.42
N ALA A 29 0.01 -40.36 23.84
CA ALA A 29 -1.21 -40.93 23.25
C ALA A 29 -2.41 -40.65 24.19
N LYS A 30 -3.67 -40.78 23.69
CA LYS A 30 -4.93 -40.98 24.46
C LYS A 30 -5.43 -39.74 25.26
N ALA A 31 -6.62 -39.14 25.05
CA ALA A 31 -8.01 -39.65 25.05
C ALA A 31 -8.50 -40.09 26.46
N THR A 32 -9.81 -40.14 26.80
CA THR A 32 -11.10 -39.91 26.09
C THR A 32 -11.85 -38.69 26.72
N ASP A 33 -13.13 -38.31 26.53
CA ASP A 33 -14.40 -38.81 25.93
C ASP A 33 -15.12 -37.63 25.19
N SER A 34 -16.28 -37.65 24.51
CA SER A 34 -17.61 -38.35 24.60
C SER A 34 -18.49 -37.94 25.80
N ALA A 35 -19.83 -37.94 25.78
CA ALA A 35 -20.87 -38.21 24.75
C ALA A 35 -21.97 -37.12 24.88
N ALA A 36 -22.56 -36.55 23.82
CA ALA A 36 -23.62 -37.08 22.95
C ALA A 36 -24.92 -37.55 23.67
N ALA A 37 -26.05 -36.92 23.32
CA ALA A 37 -27.41 -37.40 23.60
C ALA A 37 -28.35 -36.98 22.44
N GLN A 38 -29.21 -37.89 22.00
CA GLN A 38 -30.15 -37.67 20.88
C GLN A 38 -31.56 -37.31 21.39
N GLY A 39 -32.34 -36.61 20.56
CA GLY A 39 -33.79 -36.44 20.75
C GLY A 39 -34.47 -36.16 19.41
N SER A 40 -35.29 -37.10 18.93
CA SER A 40 -35.93 -37.03 17.61
C SER A 40 -37.38 -36.55 17.70
N SER A 41 -37.81 -35.71 16.75
CA SER A 41 -39.22 -35.54 16.39
C SER A 41 -39.35 -35.08 14.94
N SER A 42 -40.28 -35.68 14.19
CA SER A 42 -40.56 -35.32 12.79
C SER A 42 -41.52 -34.13 12.68
N GLY A 43 -41.34 -33.29 11.67
CA GLY A 43 -42.29 -32.22 11.35
C GLY A 43 -42.13 -31.73 9.90
N SER A 44 -43.15 -31.94 9.07
CA SER A 44 -43.23 -31.31 7.74
C SER A 44 -43.77 -29.89 7.87
N GLY A 45 -43.06 -28.92 7.28
CA GLY A 45 -43.51 -27.53 7.22
C GLY A 45 -42.80 -26.76 6.11
N SER A 46 -43.49 -26.52 5.00
CA SER A 46 -43.03 -25.59 3.97
C SER A 46 -43.31 -24.15 4.42
N GLY A 47 -42.30 -23.28 4.49
CA GLY A 47 -42.55 -21.89 4.88
C GLY A 47 -41.35 -20.96 5.02
N SER A 48 -40.88 -20.42 3.88
CA SER A 48 -40.28 -19.08 3.72
C SER A 48 -38.97 -18.72 4.45
N GLY A 49 -38.19 -17.83 3.83
CA GLY A 49 -37.43 -16.82 4.59
C GLY A 49 -36.03 -17.15 5.08
N SER A 50 -35.35 -18.19 4.55
CA SER A 50 -33.90 -18.32 4.78
C SER A 50 -33.16 -17.23 4.00
N ALA A 51 -32.87 -16.11 4.65
CA ALA A 51 -31.93 -15.12 4.12
C ALA A 51 -30.59 -15.81 3.91
N SER A 52 -30.15 -15.95 2.65
CA SER A 52 -28.82 -16.48 2.38
C SER A 52 -27.81 -15.45 2.88
N ALA A 53 -27.08 -15.79 3.94
CA ALA A 53 -25.77 -15.20 4.12
C ALA A 53 -25.02 -15.43 2.80
N ALA A 54 -24.43 -14.38 2.25
CA ALA A 54 -23.52 -14.55 1.13
C ALA A 54 -22.39 -15.47 1.61
N ALA A 55 -22.11 -16.53 0.84
CA ALA A 55 -20.81 -17.17 0.97
C ALA A 55 -19.74 -16.10 0.69
N PRO A 56 -18.55 -16.17 1.32
CA PRO A 56 -17.45 -15.30 0.93
C PRO A 56 -17.26 -15.42 -0.57
N GLU A 57 -17.37 -14.30 -1.28
CA GLU A 57 -17.07 -14.30 -2.71
C GLU A 57 -15.62 -14.76 -2.88
N ALA A 58 -15.38 -15.62 -3.88
CA ALA A 58 -14.02 -16.02 -4.19
C ALA A 58 -13.20 -14.74 -4.48
N PRO A 59 -11.94 -14.64 -4.00
CA PRO A 59 -11.13 -13.45 -4.25
C PRO A 59 -11.16 -13.11 -5.73
N ALA A 60 -11.64 -11.92 -6.08
CA ALA A 60 -11.69 -11.47 -7.46
C ALA A 60 -10.27 -11.55 -8.04
N GLU A 61 -10.13 -12.15 -9.22
CA GLU A 61 -8.81 -12.32 -9.85
C GLU A 61 -8.16 -10.94 -10.08
N PRO A 62 -6.83 -10.79 -9.85
CA PRO A 62 -6.12 -9.54 -10.10
C PRO A 62 -6.41 -9.01 -11.51
N LEU A 63 -6.80 -7.73 -11.59
CA LEU A 63 -7.00 -7.05 -12.86
C LEU A 63 -5.71 -7.04 -13.68
N ASP A 64 -5.79 -7.40 -14.97
CA ASP A 64 -4.68 -7.29 -15.90
C ASP A 64 -4.40 -5.82 -16.31
N GLU A 65 -3.29 -5.57 -17.01
CA GLU A 65 -2.89 -4.23 -17.43
C GLU A 65 -3.92 -3.54 -18.34
N ALA A 66 -4.65 -4.29 -19.17
CA ALA A 66 -5.69 -3.75 -20.05
C ALA A 66 -6.98 -3.43 -19.30
N GLN A 67 -7.34 -4.24 -18.30
CA GLN A 67 -8.43 -3.94 -17.36
C GLN A 67 -8.10 -2.71 -16.51
N LEU A 68 -6.89 -2.64 -15.93
CA LEU A 68 -6.42 -1.45 -15.22
C LEU A 68 -6.41 -0.21 -16.12
N LYS A 69 -5.96 -0.32 -17.39
CA LYS A 69 -5.97 0.83 -18.33
C LYS A 69 -7.38 1.21 -18.79
N SER A 70 -8.36 0.32 -18.68
CA SER A 70 -9.78 0.63 -18.92
C SER A 70 -10.43 1.35 -17.73
N ALA A 71 -10.07 0.97 -16.50
CA ALA A 71 -10.50 1.63 -15.27
C ALA A 71 -9.75 2.95 -14.97
N ALA A 72 -8.53 3.11 -15.48
CA ALA A 72 -7.72 4.32 -15.35
C ALA A 72 -8.45 5.60 -15.80
N LEU A 73 -8.27 6.71 -15.09
CA LEU A 73 -8.78 8.03 -15.52
C LEU A 73 -8.23 8.41 -16.90
N VAL A 74 -9.08 9.03 -17.72
CA VAL A 74 -8.72 9.61 -19.03
C VAL A 74 -9.09 11.09 -19.11
N ALA A 75 -8.60 11.78 -20.14
CA ALA A 75 -8.90 13.19 -20.36
C ALA A 75 -10.43 13.41 -20.51
N GLY A 76 -10.99 14.24 -19.63
CA GLY A 76 -12.43 14.52 -19.55
C GLY A 76 -13.18 13.79 -18.43
N ASP A 77 -12.56 12.82 -17.72
CA ASP A 77 -13.21 12.15 -16.57
C ASP A 77 -13.34 13.06 -15.34
N VAL A 78 -12.50 14.10 -15.21
CA VAL A 78 -12.50 15.06 -14.10
C VAL A 78 -12.28 16.47 -14.62
N ASP A 79 -13.22 17.37 -14.34
CA ASP A 79 -13.14 18.78 -14.74
C ASP A 79 -11.90 19.48 -14.17
N GLY A 80 -11.26 20.32 -14.98
CA GLY A 80 -10.08 21.10 -14.58
C GLY A 80 -8.74 20.37 -14.66
N TYR A 81 -8.72 19.05 -14.88
CA TYR A 81 -7.49 18.26 -14.99
C TYR A 81 -7.14 17.85 -16.42
N GLN A 82 -5.84 17.83 -16.72
CA GLN A 82 -5.29 17.13 -17.89
C GLN A 82 -4.68 15.81 -17.41
N ILE A 83 -5.21 14.69 -17.91
CA ILE A 83 -4.74 13.34 -17.55
C ILE A 83 -3.82 12.81 -18.65
N THR A 84 -2.66 12.30 -18.27
CA THR A 84 -1.65 11.73 -19.20
C THR A 84 -1.09 10.42 -18.65
N ASP A 85 -0.73 9.48 -19.54
CA ASP A 85 0.01 8.27 -19.17
C ASP A 85 1.36 8.66 -18.51
N PHE A 86 1.68 8.06 -17.36
CA PHE A 86 2.96 8.24 -16.66
C PHE A 86 3.71 6.90 -16.58
N PRO A 87 4.55 6.59 -17.59
CA PRO A 87 5.07 5.23 -17.81
C PRO A 87 6.25 4.84 -16.90
N VAL A 88 6.45 5.53 -15.77
CA VAL A 88 7.59 5.30 -14.87
C VAL A 88 7.10 4.65 -13.58
N LYS A 89 7.30 3.33 -13.46
CA LYS A 89 7.53 2.72 -12.15
C LYS A 89 8.97 3.06 -11.76
N PRO A 90 9.24 3.78 -10.65
CA PRO A 90 10.60 4.02 -10.18
C PRO A 90 11.37 2.72 -9.95
N ASP A 91 12.70 2.73 -10.13
CA ASP A 91 13.54 1.58 -9.78
C ASP A 91 13.50 1.32 -8.27
N GLY A 92 13.42 0.04 -7.89
CA GLY A 92 12.95 -0.41 -6.57
C GLY A 92 13.97 -0.38 -5.44
N ASP A 93 15.12 0.26 -5.64
CA ASP A 93 16.34 0.04 -4.86
C ASP A 93 16.39 0.84 -3.54
N SER A 94 15.31 1.56 -3.20
CA SER A 94 15.31 2.52 -2.10
C SER A 94 15.11 1.86 -0.73
N THR A 95 16.13 1.93 0.13
CA THR A 95 16.07 1.41 1.52
C THR A 95 15.83 2.53 2.52
N ALA A 96 14.78 2.41 3.35
CA ALA A 96 14.50 3.29 4.47
C ALA A 96 15.15 2.81 5.78
N ARG A 97 15.49 3.75 6.67
CA ARG A 97 16.01 3.46 8.03
C ARG A 97 15.32 4.36 9.06
N PRO A 98 14.67 3.82 10.11
CA PRO A 98 14.58 2.39 10.48
C PRO A 98 13.72 1.56 9.51
N ALA A 99 13.92 0.24 9.51
CA ALA A 99 13.24 -0.68 8.59
C ALA A 99 11.71 -0.69 8.72
N ASP A 100 11.16 -0.33 9.89
CA ASP A 100 9.73 -0.12 10.11
C ASP A 100 9.11 0.97 9.21
N CYS A 101 9.93 1.81 8.56
CA CYS A 101 9.52 2.83 7.61
C CYS A 101 9.49 2.35 6.15
N GLN A 102 10.01 1.16 5.85
CA GLN A 102 10.14 0.66 4.47
C GLN A 102 8.80 0.64 3.69
N PRO A 103 7.63 0.31 4.28
CA PRO A 103 6.36 0.37 3.56
C PRO A 103 6.01 1.77 3.02
N LEU A 104 6.40 2.84 3.73
CA LEU A 104 6.16 4.23 3.29
C LEU A 104 7.06 4.61 2.12
N GLU A 105 8.33 4.21 2.17
CA GLU A 105 9.30 4.46 1.09
C GLU A 105 9.00 3.63 -0.17
N ASN A 106 8.53 2.40 0.01
CA ASN A 106 7.99 1.56 -1.06
C ASN A 106 6.78 2.22 -1.73
N MET A 107 5.84 2.82 -0.97
CA MET A 107 4.75 3.59 -1.56
C MET A 107 5.21 4.90 -2.23
N ARG A 108 6.15 5.63 -1.62
CA ARG A 108 6.76 6.84 -2.22
C ARG A 108 7.39 6.55 -3.59
N THR A 109 7.87 5.31 -3.79
CA THR A 109 8.51 4.84 -5.02
C THR A 109 7.61 3.93 -5.87
N ALA A 110 6.29 3.89 -5.61
CA ALA A 110 5.31 3.04 -6.30
C ALA A 110 5.76 1.58 -6.49
N SER A 111 6.55 1.07 -5.53
CA SER A 111 7.18 -0.26 -5.54
C SER A 111 6.93 -0.96 -4.19
N PRO A 112 5.67 -1.31 -3.86
CA PRO A 112 5.32 -2.09 -2.68
C PRO A 112 5.94 -3.49 -2.68
N ASP A 113 5.94 -4.10 -1.49
CA ASP A 113 6.34 -5.48 -1.26
C ASP A 113 5.19 -6.19 -0.48
N PRO A 114 4.52 -7.20 -1.05
CA PRO A 114 4.73 -7.77 -2.39
C PRO A 114 4.47 -6.76 -3.52
N GLY A 115 5.16 -6.95 -4.64
CA GLY A 115 4.95 -6.15 -5.86
C GLY A 115 3.65 -6.52 -6.59
N PRO A 116 3.02 -5.56 -7.30
CA PRO A 116 1.77 -5.81 -8.00
C PRO A 116 1.93 -6.73 -9.21
N LYS A 117 0.85 -7.43 -9.58
CA LYS A 117 0.79 -8.29 -10.78
C LYS A 117 0.73 -7.46 -12.07
N ALA A 118 0.04 -6.31 -12.02
CA ALA A 118 -0.08 -5.33 -13.10
C ALA A 118 -0.08 -3.91 -12.52
N PHE A 119 0.40 -2.93 -13.30
CA PHE A 119 0.54 -1.53 -12.90
C PHE A 119 0.16 -0.58 -14.03
N VAL A 120 -0.62 0.46 -13.72
CA VAL A 120 -0.89 1.58 -14.64
C VAL A 120 -0.64 2.89 -13.91
N GLY A 121 0.33 3.67 -14.42
CA GLY A 121 0.68 5.00 -13.92
C GLY A 121 0.07 6.10 -14.77
N LEU A 122 -0.50 7.11 -14.11
CA LEU A 122 -1.06 8.33 -14.69
C LEU A 122 -0.48 9.56 -13.99
N LEU A 123 -0.54 10.71 -14.66
CA LEU A 123 -0.28 12.03 -14.08
C LEU A 123 -1.43 12.98 -14.41
N ALA A 124 -2.05 13.51 -13.36
CA ALA A 124 -3.15 14.47 -13.43
C ALA A 124 -2.63 15.89 -13.12
N PHE A 125 -2.58 16.75 -14.12
CA PHE A 125 -2.17 18.15 -13.99
C PHE A 125 -3.38 19.05 -13.76
N GLY A 126 -3.39 19.80 -12.65
CA GLY A 126 -4.44 20.79 -12.39
C GLY A 126 -4.24 22.04 -13.25
N GLY A 127 -5.21 22.33 -14.12
CA GLY A 127 -5.14 23.44 -15.09
C GLY A 127 -5.79 24.74 -14.62
N ALA A 128 -6.58 24.73 -13.54
CA ALA A 128 -7.36 25.87 -13.07
C ALA A 128 -7.67 25.78 -11.56
N GLY A 129 -8.19 26.86 -10.98
CA GLY A 129 -8.65 26.88 -9.59
C GLY A 129 -7.53 26.70 -8.54
N PRO A 130 -7.85 26.19 -7.35
CA PRO A 130 -6.88 25.98 -6.27
C PRO A 130 -5.74 25.02 -6.62
N THR A 131 -5.95 24.10 -7.57
CA THR A 131 -4.98 23.08 -7.97
C THR A 131 -4.19 23.46 -9.23
N ALA A 132 -4.32 24.69 -9.72
CA ALA A 132 -3.60 25.20 -10.89
C ALA A 132 -2.08 25.08 -10.73
N GLY A 133 -1.44 24.35 -11.64
CA GLY A 133 0.01 24.08 -11.61
C GLY A 133 0.45 22.94 -10.70
N SER A 134 -0.48 22.30 -9.97
CA SER A 134 -0.20 21.04 -9.26
C SER A 134 -0.16 19.85 -10.22
N ALA A 135 0.53 18.79 -9.81
CA ALA A 135 0.54 17.51 -10.49
C ALA A 135 0.36 16.38 -9.47
N THR A 136 -0.66 15.53 -9.70
CA THR A 136 -0.95 14.37 -8.86
C THR A 136 -0.67 13.10 -9.66
N THR A 137 0.32 12.32 -9.22
CA THR A 137 0.59 10.98 -9.74
C THR A 137 -0.48 10.04 -9.24
N ILE A 138 -1.02 9.20 -10.12
CA ILE A 138 -2.01 8.18 -9.78
C ILE A 138 -1.49 6.83 -10.27
N GLY A 139 -1.29 5.87 -9.37
CA GLY A 139 -0.78 4.53 -9.68
C GLY A 139 -1.79 3.47 -9.30
N LEU A 140 -2.36 2.78 -10.28
CA LEU A 140 -3.24 1.64 -10.08
C LEU A 140 -2.38 0.37 -10.03
N MET A 141 -2.56 -0.45 -9.00
CA MET A 141 -1.75 -1.63 -8.70
C MET A 141 -2.67 -2.82 -8.41
N ALA A 142 -2.61 -3.89 -9.20
CA ALA A 142 -3.41 -5.10 -9.00
C ALA A 142 -2.67 -6.17 -8.19
N TYR A 143 -3.39 -6.89 -7.34
CA TYR A 143 -2.87 -7.92 -6.43
C TYR A 143 -3.80 -9.13 -6.34
N ASP A 144 -3.35 -10.19 -5.67
CA ASP A 144 -4.26 -11.12 -5.04
C ASP A 144 -4.94 -10.41 -3.84
N GLY A 145 -6.21 -10.69 -3.55
CA GLY A 145 -7.00 -9.88 -2.60
C GLY A 145 -6.37 -9.71 -1.20
N SER A 146 -5.73 -10.77 -0.67
CA SER A 146 -5.03 -10.73 0.63
C SER A 146 -3.78 -9.86 0.63
N ASP A 147 -3.10 -9.75 -0.52
CA ASP A 147 -1.89 -8.94 -0.65
C ASP A 147 -2.27 -7.45 -0.67
N ALA A 148 -3.38 -7.08 -1.31
CA ALA A 148 -3.91 -5.71 -1.28
C ALA A 148 -4.27 -5.25 0.15
N GLU A 149 -4.87 -6.14 0.95
CA GLU A 149 -5.11 -5.90 2.39
C GLU A 149 -3.79 -5.74 3.17
N GLY A 150 -2.82 -6.62 2.91
CA GLY A 150 -1.49 -6.58 3.50
C GLY A 150 -0.73 -5.27 3.25
N ILE A 151 -0.86 -4.65 2.07
CA ILE A 151 -0.27 -3.34 1.78
C ILE A 151 -0.84 -2.25 2.70
N LEU A 152 -2.17 -2.16 2.83
CA LEU A 152 -2.81 -1.14 3.65
C LEU A 152 -2.50 -1.32 5.15
N ASP A 153 -2.47 -2.55 5.65
CA ASP A 153 -2.09 -2.85 7.03
C ASP A 153 -0.58 -2.66 7.31
N GLY A 154 0.27 -2.92 6.32
CA GLY A 154 1.69 -2.56 6.34
C GLY A 154 1.89 -1.04 6.51
N LEU A 155 1.17 -0.23 5.74
CA LEU A 155 1.20 1.23 5.82
C LEU A 155 0.66 1.74 7.18
N ARG A 156 -0.48 1.22 7.65
CA ARG A 156 -1.03 1.55 8.99
C ARG A 156 -0.07 1.18 10.12
N THR A 157 0.69 0.10 9.97
CA THR A 157 1.67 -0.34 10.96
C THR A 157 2.93 0.53 10.92
N ALA A 158 3.41 0.87 9.72
CA ALA A 158 4.51 1.81 9.54
C ALA A 158 4.17 3.19 10.13
N LEU A 159 3.01 3.78 9.84
CA LEU A 159 2.60 5.09 10.36
C LEU A 159 2.44 5.16 11.90
N LYS A 160 2.33 4.02 12.59
CA LYS A 160 2.31 3.96 14.07
C LYS A 160 3.71 3.96 14.70
N LYS A 161 4.75 3.64 13.93
CA LYS A 161 6.14 3.48 14.38
C LYS A 161 7.10 4.50 13.77
N CYS A 162 6.86 4.85 12.52
CA CYS A 162 7.71 5.68 11.68
C CYS A 162 7.25 7.16 11.76
N THR A 163 8.00 7.97 12.49
CA THR A 163 7.85 9.43 12.51
C THR A 163 8.89 10.14 11.66
N ALA A 164 9.97 9.44 11.29
CA ALA A 164 11.13 9.94 10.56
C ALA A 164 11.89 8.74 9.96
N TYR A 165 12.51 8.92 8.79
CA TYR A 165 13.44 7.93 8.24
C TYR A 165 14.53 8.55 7.37
N GLU A 166 15.71 7.95 7.38
CA GLU A 166 16.77 8.19 6.40
C GLU A 166 16.59 7.28 5.18
N GLY A 167 17.07 7.70 4.01
CA GLY A 167 16.92 6.97 2.75
C GLY A 167 15.95 7.64 1.80
N GLY A 168 15.82 7.09 0.60
CA GLY A 168 15.09 7.73 -0.50
C GLY A 168 15.88 8.79 -1.27
N VAL A 169 15.36 9.13 -2.44
CA VAL A 169 15.79 10.26 -3.28
C VAL A 169 14.52 11.00 -3.74
N PRO A 170 14.31 12.27 -3.33
CA PRO A 170 15.07 12.97 -2.28
C PRO A 170 14.93 12.26 -0.93
N ALA A 171 15.96 12.39 -0.09
CA ALA A 171 15.97 11.79 1.24
C ALA A 171 14.95 12.49 2.15
N ARG A 172 14.09 11.72 2.82
CA ARG A 172 13.07 12.27 3.71
C ARG A 172 13.61 12.44 5.13
N THR A 173 12.84 13.12 5.97
CA THR A 173 13.15 13.30 7.39
C THR A 173 11.94 13.21 8.31
N THR A 174 10.72 13.43 7.80
CA THR A 174 9.49 13.33 8.61
C THR A 174 8.44 12.50 7.89
N ALA A 175 7.78 11.61 8.61
CA ALA A 175 6.60 10.87 8.17
C ALA A 175 5.45 11.13 9.15
N LYS A 176 4.25 11.42 8.63
CA LYS A 176 3.11 11.85 9.46
C LYS A 176 1.79 11.32 8.91
N ALA A 177 1.03 10.59 9.71
CA ALA A 177 -0.33 10.18 9.37
C ALA A 177 -1.26 11.41 9.20
N ALA A 178 -2.17 11.33 8.24
CA ALA A 178 -3.21 12.31 7.98
C ALA A 178 -4.60 11.66 8.12
N ALA A 179 -5.67 12.46 8.05
CA ALA A 179 -7.03 11.91 7.95
C ALA A 179 -7.21 11.26 6.57
N ALA A 180 -7.54 9.97 6.55
CA ALA A 180 -7.87 9.27 5.31
C ALA A 180 -9.24 9.71 4.78
N PRO A 181 -9.44 9.77 3.45
CA PRO A 181 -10.77 9.99 2.87
C PRO A 181 -11.68 8.78 3.09
N ASP A 182 -12.98 9.02 3.10
CA ASP A 182 -14.01 7.97 3.04
C ASP A 182 -14.18 7.52 1.57
N ALA A 183 -13.30 6.61 1.13
CA ALA A 183 -13.20 6.16 -0.25
C ALA A 183 -12.65 4.72 -0.35
N GLY A 184 -13.19 3.94 -1.29
CA GLY A 184 -12.86 2.53 -1.47
C GLY A 184 -13.42 1.66 -0.34
N ASP A 185 -12.86 0.47 -0.19
CA ASP A 185 -13.12 -0.38 0.98
C ASP A 185 -12.31 0.11 2.19
N GLU A 186 -11.09 0.60 1.92
CA GLU A 186 -10.11 0.99 2.91
C GLU A 186 -9.20 2.10 2.40
N ALA A 187 -8.92 3.11 3.23
CA ALA A 187 -8.00 4.20 2.90
C ALA A 187 -6.97 4.47 4.01
N VAL A 188 -5.81 5.00 3.59
CA VAL A 188 -4.73 5.51 4.44
C VAL A 188 -4.22 6.81 3.81
N ALA A 189 -4.01 7.85 4.62
CA ALA A 189 -3.39 9.09 4.17
C ALA A 189 -2.19 9.46 5.05
N PHE A 190 -1.16 10.04 4.45
CA PHE A 190 0.04 10.50 5.14
C PHE A 190 0.75 11.61 4.37
N GLY A 191 1.63 12.34 5.07
CA GLY A 191 2.57 13.26 4.46
C GLY A 191 4.01 12.82 4.67
N LEU A 192 4.88 13.09 3.68
CA LEU A 192 6.32 12.86 3.76
C LEU A 192 7.07 14.18 3.52
N GLU A 193 7.91 14.57 4.47
CA GLU A 193 8.64 15.84 4.47
C GLU A 193 10.14 15.60 4.30
N THR A 194 10.78 16.45 3.50
CA THR A 194 12.24 16.64 3.45
C THR A 194 12.56 17.87 4.31
N GLN A 195 13.61 17.82 5.14
CA GLN A 195 13.90 18.89 6.11
C GLN A 195 14.05 20.27 5.44
N GLY A 196 13.11 21.17 5.74
CA GLY A 196 13.07 22.53 5.23
C GLY A 196 12.18 22.74 3.99
N ASP A 197 11.73 21.65 3.37
CA ASP A 197 10.72 21.68 2.31
C ASP A 197 9.30 21.61 2.90
N SER A 198 8.29 21.75 2.03
CA SER A 198 6.90 21.47 2.39
C SER A 198 6.59 19.98 2.25
N ALA A 199 5.66 19.45 3.06
CA ALA A 199 5.33 18.03 3.05
C ALA A 199 4.53 17.64 1.79
N ASP A 200 5.00 16.60 1.10
CA ASP A 200 4.26 15.91 0.04
C ASP A 200 3.04 15.19 0.63
N ALA A 201 1.97 15.03 -0.14
CA ALA A 201 0.74 14.38 0.29
C ALA A 201 0.51 13.05 -0.42
N PHE A 202 0.15 12.04 0.37
CA PHE A 202 -0.12 10.68 -0.08
C PHE A 202 -1.50 10.24 0.42
N VAL A 203 -2.27 9.66 -0.49
CA VAL A 203 -3.50 8.92 -0.21
C VAL A 203 -3.38 7.57 -0.89
N VAL A 204 -3.60 6.49 -0.15
CA VAL A 204 -3.58 5.12 -0.66
C VAL A 204 -4.92 4.49 -0.33
N VAL A 205 -5.60 3.96 -1.34
CA VAL A 205 -6.96 3.41 -1.23
C VAL A 205 -7.00 2.01 -1.82
N ARG A 206 -7.66 1.07 -1.15
CA ARG A 206 -8.01 -0.25 -1.67
C ARG A 206 -9.43 -0.26 -2.23
N SER A 207 -9.61 -0.92 -3.37
CA SER A 207 -10.91 -1.28 -3.93
C SER A 207 -10.81 -2.70 -4.49
N GLY A 208 -11.49 -3.64 -3.83
CA GLY A 208 -11.33 -5.07 -4.04
C GLY A 208 -9.87 -5.51 -3.86
N ALA A 209 -9.30 -6.06 -4.94
CA ALA A 209 -7.92 -6.50 -5.04
C ALA A 209 -6.98 -5.46 -5.71
N THR A 210 -7.46 -4.24 -5.96
CA THR A 210 -6.66 -3.13 -6.50
C THR A 210 -6.30 -2.15 -5.39
N VAL A 211 -5.03 -1.73 -5.32
CA VAL A 211 -4.60 -0.58 -4.52
C VAL A 211 -4.31 0.59 -5.47
N VAL A 212 -4.80 1.78 -5.12
CA VAL A 212 -4.54 3.02 -5.86
C VAL A 212 -3.73 3.96 -4.98
N LEU A 213 -2.54 4.31 -5.45
CA LEU A 213 -1.69 5.36 -4.91
C LEU A 213 -2.05 6.70 -5.57
N PHE A 214 -2.34 7.70 -4.76
CA PHE A 214 -2.40 9.11 -5.17
C PHE A 214 -1.28 9.86 -4.45
N TYR A 215 -0.46 10.57 -5.20
CA TYR A 215 0.69 11.31 -4.69
C TYR A 215 0.75 12.71 -5.32
N THR A 216 0.67 13.74 -4.49
CA THR A 216 0.84 15.14 -4.90
C THR A 216 2.12 15.68 -4.28
N ALA A 217 3.05 16.11 -5.13
CA ALA A 217 4.31 16.72 -4.71
C ALA A 217 4.06 18.15 -4.19
N ALA A 218 4.78 18.55 -3.14
CA ALA A 218 4.66 19.88 -2.57
C ALA A 218 5.32 20.94 -3.46
N GLY A 219 4.60 22.06 -3.64
CA GLY A 219 5.14 23.26 -4.26
C GLY A 219 5.96 24.11 -3.28
N THR A 220 6.57 25.19 -3.79
CA THR A 220 7.29 26.15 -2.94
C THR A 220 6.31 26.97 -2.09
N GLY A 221 6.25 26.69 -0.78
CA GLY A 221 5.60 27.56 0.22
C GLY A 221 4.29 27.03 0.83
N SER A 222 3.83 25.84 0.44
CA SER A 222 2.69 25.18 1.08
C SER A 222 2.82 23.65 0.99
N ALA A 223 2.33 22.94 2.00
CA ALA A 223 2.15 21.50 1.92
C ALA A 223 1.24 21.14 0.74
N ALA A 224 1.43 19.95 0.17
CA ALA A 224 0.52 19.41 -0.82
C ALA A 224 -0.80 18.95 -0.17
N GLU A 225 -1.83 18.85 -1.00
CA GLU A 225 -3.07 18.13 -0.70
C GLU A 225 -3.40 17.24 -1.91
N VAL A 226 -3.89 16.02 -1.67
CA VAL A 226 -4.39 15.16 -2.76
C VAL A 226 -5.82 15.58 -3.09
N PRO A 227 -6.14 15.95 -4.35
CA PRO A 227 -7.49 16.40 -4.72
C PRO A 227 -8.54 15.29 -4.56
N ALA A 228 -9.55 15.53 -3.73
CA ALA A 228 -10.57 14.54 -3.39
C ALA A 228 -11.43 14.11 -4.59
N GLU A 229 -11.58 14.98 -5.60
CA GLU A 229 -12.25 14.70 -6.85
C GLU A 229 -11.52 13.66 -7.71
N LEU A 230 -10.17 13.66 -7.72
CA LEU A 230 -9.37 12.65 -8.40
C LEU A 230 -9.51 11.27 -7.72
N VAL A 231 -9.47 11.26 -6.38
CA VAL A 231 -9.71 10.04 -5.58
C VAL A 231 -11.09 9.48 -5.85
N THR A 232 -12.12 10.33 -5.74
CA THR A 232 -13.52 9.94 -5.93
C THR A 232 -13.79 9.42 -7.35
N ALA A 233 -13.24 10.07 -8.38
CA ALA A 233 -13.43 9.68 -9.76
C ALA A 233 -12.71 8.36 -10.10
N GLN A 234 -11.44 8.21 -9.71
CA GLN A 234 -10.68 7.00 -10.02
C GLN A 234 -11.23 5.77 -9.29
N ILE A 235 -11.63 5.89 -8.01
CA ILE A 235 -12.23 4.77 -7.28
C ILE A 235 -13.60 4.40 -7.86
N ARG A 236 -14.40 5.36 -8.32
CA ARG A 236 -15.67 5.07 -9.02
C ARG A 236 -15.45 4.23 -10.27
N LYS A 237 -14.39 4.46 -11.05
CA LYS A 237 -14.08 3.70 -12.27
C LYS A 237 -13.58 2.26 -12.01
N LEU A 238 -13.19 1.91 -10.79
CA LEU A 238 -12.82 0.54 -10.41
C LEU A 238 -14.02 -0.31 -9.98
N GLY A 239 -15.17 0.31 -9.69
CA GLY A 239 -16.43 -0.36 -9.34
C GLY A 239 -17.55 -0.15 -10.37
N ALA A 240 -17.21 -0.02 -11.66
CA ALA A 240 -18.11 0.31 -12.76
C ALA A 240 -17.94 -0.63 -13.97
#